data_AF-A0A2N2Z0K0-F1
#
_entry.id   AF-A0A2N2Z0K0-F1
#
_cell.length_a   1.000
_cell.length_b   1.000
_cell.length_c   1.000
_cell.angle_alpha   90.00
_cell.angle_beta   90.00
_cell.angle_gamma   90.00
#
_symmetry.space_group_name_H-M   'P 1'
#
loop_
_entity.id
_entity.type
_entity.pdbx_description
1 polymer ?
#
loop_
_entity_poly.entity_id
_entity_poly.type
_entity_poly.pdbx_seq_one_letter_code
_entity_poly.pdbx_strand_id
1 'polypeptide(L)'
;PLTIIYPKAKNLAPNLVAADGSIGIRVVKHNYCQELLRAFRKPIVSTSANISGKSFPKNFGEIDHAIIDGVDFIVPSIYEESTNPIPSGIIQLGLGGQIKVIRE
;
A
#
# COMPACT_ATOMS: atom_id res chain seq x y z
N PRO A 1 4.88 2.32 9.21
CA PRO A 1 5.09 1.29 8.17
C PRO A 1 6.23 1.72 7.24
N LEU A 2 6.91 0.80 6.53
CA LEU A 2 8.02 1.15 5.63
C LEU A 2 7.66 0.76 4.19
N THR A 3 7.85 1.68 3.26
CA THR A 3 7.77 1.41 1.82
C THR A 3 9.16 1.57 1.22
N ILE A 4 9.60 0.56 0.47
CA ILE A 4 10.89 0.55 -0.23
C ILE A 4 10.62 0.56 -1.73
N ILE A 5 11.18 1.52 -2.44
CA ILE A 5 11.14 1.58 -3.90
C ILE A 5 12.37 0.85 -4.43
N TYR A 6 12.12 -0.21 -5.19
CA TYR A 6 13.14 -1.01 -5.86
C TYR A 6 13.15 -0.72 -7.36
N PRO A 7 14.34 -0.55 -7.98
CA PRO A 7 14.45 -0.44 -9.43
C PRO A 7 14.32 -1.83 -10.07
N LYS A 8 13.99 -1.85 -11.37
CA LYS A 8 13.93 -3.09 -12.18
C LYS A 8 12.98 -4.13 -11.60
N ALA A 9 11.71 -3.74 -11.46
CA ALA A 9 10.65 -4.65 -11.04
C ALA A 9 10.68 -5.97 -11.85
N LYS A 10 10.49 -7.10 -11.18
CA LYS A 10 10.57 -8.44 -11.79
C LYS A 10 9.41 -9.30 -11.33
N ASN A 11 8.85 -10.10 -12.25
CA ASN A 11 7.77 -11.05 -11.98
C ASN A 11 6.49 -10.39 -11.42
N LEU A 12 6.20 -9.15 -11.81
CA LEU A 12 4.99 -8.41 -11.43
C LEU A 12 4.16 -8.07 -12.67
N ALA A 13 2.87 -7.82 -12.45
CA ALA A 13 1.98 -7.39 -13.52
C ALA A 13 2.48 -6.04 -14.10
N PRO A 14 2.56 -5.88 -15.44
CA PRO A 14 3.15 -4.69 -16.05
C PRO A 14 2.45 -3.38 -15.65
N ASN A 15 1.14 -3.42 -15.41
CA ASN A 15 0.34 -2.27 -14.98
C ASN A 15 0.62 -1.82 -13.53
N LEU A 16 1.38 -2.60 -12.77
CA LEU A 16 1.84 -2.24 -11.42
C LEU A 16 3.23 -1.57 -11.45
N VAL A 17 3.98 -1.74 -12.53
CA VAL A 17 5.34 -1.22 -12.66
C VAL A 17 5.27 0.24 -13.11
N ALA A 18 6.00 1.12 -12.42
CA ALA A 18 6.08 2.51 -12.79
C ALA A 18 6.75 2.68 -14.17
N ALA A 19 6.52 3.82 -14.82
CA ALA A 19 7.08 4.09 -16.16
C ALA A 19 8.62 4.04 -16.19
N ASP A 20 9.28 4.30 -15.07
CA ASP A 20 10.74 4.20 -14.90
C ASP A 20 11.23 2.77 -14.58
N GLY A 21 10.32 1.77 -14.56
CA GLY A 21 10.62 0.38 -14.25
C GLY A 21 10.73 0.06 -12.76
N SER A 22 10.41 1.01 -11.87
CA SER A 22 10.47 0.80 -10.42
C SER A 22 9.19 0.20 -9.83
N ILE A 23 9.29 -0.32 -8.60
CA ILE A 23 8.16 -0.83 -7.81
C ILE A 23 8.29 -0.45 -6.33
N GLY A 24 7.19 -0.01 -5.72
CA GLY A 24 7.08 0.18 -4.28
C GLY A 24 6.62 -1.10 -3.57
N ILE A 25 7.40 -1.59 -2.61
CA ILE A 25 7.06 -2.72 -1.75
C ILE A 25 6.90 -2.22 -0.32
N ARG A 26 5.75 -2.48 0.30
CA ARG A 26 5.44 -2.05 1.67
C ARG A 26 5.50 -3.23 2.64
N VAL A 27 6.21 -3.04 3.74
CA VAL A 27 6.11 -3.90 4.93
C VAL A 27 5.06 -3.28 5.86
N VAL A 28 3.88 -3.91 5.90
CA VAL A 28 2.75 -3.44 6.70
C VAL A 28 2.97 -3.70 8.19
N LYS A 29 2.60 -2.72 9.01
CA LYS A 29 2.55 -2.82 10.47
C LYS A 29 1.09 -2.69 10.90
N HIS A 30 0.34 -3.76 10.69
CA HIS A 30 -1.07 -3.86 11.03
C HIS A 30 -1.41 -5.35 11.20
N ASN A 31 -1.98 -5.73 12.34
CA ASN A 31 -2.13 -7.13 12.73
C ASN A 31 -3.01 -7.90 11.73
N TYR A 32 -4.20 -7.38 11.42
CA TYR A 32 -5.09 -7.99 10.44
C TYR A 32 -4.42 -8.22 9.07
N CYS A 33 -3.78 -7.20 8.50
CA CYS A 33 -3.10 -7.31 7.22
C CYS A 33 -1.96 -8.34 7.25
N GLN A 34 -1.23 -8.45 8.37
CA GLN A 34 -0.18 -9.46 8.51
C GLN A 34 -0.75 -10.88 8.56
N GLU A 35 -1.83 -11.11 9.31
CA GLU A 35 -2.50 -12.42 9.33
C GLU A 35 -3.08 -12.78 7.96
N LEU A 36 -3.72 -11.82 7.28
CA LEU A 36 -4.24 -11.99 5.93
C LEU A 36 -3.12 -12.40 4.96
N LEU A 37 -1.97 -11.71 4.99
CA LEU A 37 -0.83 -12.04 4.15
C LEU A 37 -0.24 -13.43 4.48
N ARG A 38 -0.18 -13.82 5.75
CA ARG A 38 0.29 -15.16 6.16
C ARG A 38 -0.65 -16.26 5.66
N ALA A 39 -1.96 -16.06 5.77
CA ALA A 39 -2.96 -16.99 5.27
C ALA A 39 -2.95 -17.06 3.73
N PHE A 40 -2.83 -15.92 3.06
CA PHE A 40 -2.84 -15.82 1.60
C PHE A 40 -1.54 -16.32 0.93
N ARG A 41 -0.41 -16.30 1.67
CA ARG A 41 0.92 -16.78 1.23
C ARG A 41 1.46 -16.11 -0.04
N LYS A 42 0.95 -14.92 -0.38
CA LYS A 42 1.34 -14.12 -1.53
C LYS A 42 1.26 -12.64 -1.19
N PRO A 43 2.02 -11.76 -1.87
CA PRO A 43 1.85 -10.33 -1.72
C PRO A 43 0.47 -9.88 -2.24
N ILE A 44 -0.03 -8.79 -1.68
CA ILE A 44 -1.28 -8.15 -2.10
C ILE A 44 -0.93 -6.80 -2.70
N VAL A 45 -1.47 -6.52 -3.88
CA VAL A 45 -1.43 -5.18 -4.49
C VAL A 45 -2.40 -4.29 -3.75
N SER A 46 -1.95 -3.13 -3.31
CA SER A 46 -2.77 -2.15 -2.59
C SER A 46 -2.53 -0.75 -3.15
N THR A 47 -3.62 -0.08 -3.49
CA THR A 47 -3.68 1.36 -3.77
C THR A 47 -4.45 2.06 -2.65
N SER A 48 -4.41 3.39 -2.60
CA SER A 48 -5.32 4.14 -1.74
C SER A 48 -6.77 3.92 -2.19
N ALA A 49 -7.69 3.79 -1.24
CA ALA A 49 -9.11 3.53 -1.47
C ALA A 49 -9.85 4.82 -1.87
N ASN A 50 -9.45 5.42 -2.99
CA ASN A 50 -10.06 6.63 -3.53
C ASN A 50 -10.22 6.55 -5.05
N ILE A 51 -11.17 7.34 -5.57
CA ILE A 51 -11.29 7.57 -7.00
C ILE A 51 -10.04 8.32 -7.48
N SER A 52 -9.51 7.93 -8.64
CA SER A 52 -8.32 8.55 -9.23
C SER A 52 -8.47 10.07 -9.34
N GLY A 53 -7.44 10.81 -8.92
CA GLY A 53 -7.44 12.27 -8.87
C GLY A 53 -8.10 12.90 -7.63
N LYS A 54 -8.84 12.13 -6.81
CA LYS A 54 -9.36 12.62 -5.51
C LYS A 54 -8.33 12.45 -4.38
N SER A 55 -8.54 13.19 -3.29
CA SER A 55 -7.79 12.99 -2.04
C SER A 55 -7.97 11.58 -1.50
N PHE A 56 -6.92 11.04 -0.85
CA PHE A 56 -7.01 9.76 -0.16
C PHE A 56 -7.82 9.93 1.15
N PRO A 57 -8.65 8.93 1.52
CA PRO A 57 -9.42 8.95 2.75
C PRO A 57 -8.51 8.73 3.96
N LYS A 58 -8.80 9.41 5.06
CA LYS A 58 -8.14 9.24 6.36
C LYS A 58 -8.83 8.21 7.26
N ASN A 59 -10.10 7.96 7.02
CA ASN A 59 -10.93 7.01 7.75
C ASN A 59 -11.99 6.42 6.81
N PHE A 60 -12.66 5.34 7.24
CA PHE A 60 -13.67 4.65 6.44
C PHE A 60 -14.82 5.58 5.98
N GLY A 61 -15.23 6.54 6.80
CA GLY A 61 -16.30 7.48 6.47
C GLY A 61 -15.95 8.49 5.36
N GLU A 62 -14.67 8.63 5.01
CA GLU A 62 -14.22 9.46 3.89
C GLU A 62 -14.14 8.70 2.56
N ILE A 63 -14.41 7.38 2.56
CA ILE A 63 -14.39 6.57 1.35
C ILE A 63 -15.66 6.83 0.53
N ASP A 64 -15.48 7.07 -0.77
CA ASP A 64 -16.57 7.29 -1.71
C ASP A 64 -17.47 6.05 -1.82
N HIS A 65 -18.79 6.21 -1.77
CA HIS A 65 -19.76 5.12 -1.88
C HIS A 65 -19.58 4.30 -3.16
N ALA A 66 -19.11 4.91 -4.26
CA ALA A 66 -18.83 4.17 -5.49
C ALA A 66 -17.77 3.06 -5.31
N ILE A 67 -16.87 3.19 -4.32
CA ILE A 67 -15.91 2.16 -3.95
C ILE A 67 -16.57 1.15 -3.00
N ILE A 68 -17.28 1.63 -1.97
CA ILE A 68 -17.93 0.80 -0.96
C ILE A 68 -18.92 -0.18 -1.61
N ASP A 69 -19.73 0.31 -2.54
CA ASP A 69 -20.76 -0.46 -3.23
C ASP A 69 -20.16 -1.35 -4.33
N GLY A 70 -18.90 -1.13 -4.71
CA GLY A 70 -18.21 -1.79 -5.82
C GLY A 70 -17.23 -2.89 -5.41
N VAL A 71 -17.04 -3.14 -4.11
CA VAL A 71 -16.10 -4.16 -3.62
C VAL A 71 -16.85 -5.41 -3.12
N ASP A 72 -16.24 -6.58 -3.34
CA ASP A 72 -16.81 -7.85 -2.87
C ASP A 72 -16.71 -8.02 -1.34
N PHE A 73 -15.80 -7.29 -0.70
CA PHE A 73 -15.53 -7.44 0.72
C PHE A 73 -15.00 -6.16 1.35
N ILE A 74 -15.52 -5.87 2.54
CA ILE A 74 -15.06 -4.79 3.41
C ILE A 74 -14.61 -5.40 4.73
N VAL A 75 -13.39 -5.08 5.15
CA VAL A 75 -12.85 -5.54 6.44
C VAL A 75 -13.67 -4.92 7.58
N PRO A 76 -14.18 -5.71 8.55
CA PRO A 76 -14.93 -5.18 9.68
C PRO A 76 -14.13 -4.15 10.50
N SER A 77 -14.81 -3.10 10.97
CA SER A 77 -14.20 -1.99 11.72
C SER A 77 -13.56 -2.41 13.06
N ILE A 78 -13.91 -3.57 13.61
CA ILE A 78 -13.26 -4.12 14.82
C ILE A 78 -11.77 -4.39 14.61
N TYR A 79 -11.33 -4.50 13.36
CA TYR A 79 -9.92 -4.68 13.00
C TYR A 79 -9.22 -3.36 12.71
N GLU A 80 -9.91 -2.21 12.73
CA GLU A 80 -9.26 -0.91 12.65
C GLU A 80 -8.43 -0.68 13.91
N GLU A 81 -7.12 -0.47 13.73
CA GLU A 81 -6.25 -0.03 14.81
C GLU A 81 -6.50 1.47 15.06
N SER A 82 -6.77 1.86 16.31
CA SER A 82 -7.21 3.22 16.71
C SER A 82 -6.14 4.33 16.57
N THR A 83 -5.14 4.12 15.74
CA THR A 83 -3.98 5.01 15.63
C THR A 83 -4.13 5.92 14.43
N ASN A 84 -3.93 7.23 14.64
CA ASN A 84 -3.71 8.19 13.56
C ASN A 84 -2.66 7.60 12.60
N PRO A 85 -3.02 7.23 11.37
CA PRO A 85 -2.12 6.51 10.50
C PRO A 85 -0.99 7.44 10.09
N ILE A 86 0.19 7.25 10.70
CA ILE A 86 1.41 7.91 10.24
C ILE A 86 1.68 7.38 8.83
N PRO A 87 1.81 8.26 7.81
CA PRO A 87 2.15 7.84 6.47
C PRO A 87 3.41 6.96 6.51
N SER A 88 3.48 5.92 5.67
CA SER A 88 4.70 5.10 5.66
C SER A 88 5.91 5.95 5.27
N GLY A 89 7.01 5.82 6.01
CA GLY A 89 8.32 6.24 5.52
C GLY A 89 8.59 5.58 4.16
N ILE A 90 9.17 6.34 3.24
CA ILE A 90 9.48 5.90 1.87
C ILE A 90 10.97 6.05 1.68
N ILE A 91 11.64 4.93 1.40
CA ILE A 91 13.04 4.90 0.98
C ILE A 91 13.13 4.33 -0.42
N GLN A 92 14.10 4.82 -1.19
CA GLN A 92 14.44 4.27 -2.50
C GLN A 92 15.85 3.72 -2.47
N LEU A 93 16.02 2.50 -2.99
CA LEU A 93 17.31 1.81 -3.05
C LEU A 93 17.87 1.86 -4.48
N GLY A 94 19.11 2.29 -4.62
CA GLY A 94 19.87 2.22 -5.87
C GLY A 94 20.57 0.87 -6.06
N LEU A 95 21.00 0.59 -7.29
CA LEU A 95 21.68 -0.68 -7.64
C LEU A 95 23.05 -0.84 -6.96
N GLY A 96 23.68 0.25 -6.53
CA GLY A 96 24.97 0.22 -5.82
C GLY A 96 24.86 0.48 -4.33
N GLY A 97 23.71 0.20 -3.71
CA GLY A 97 23.48 0.41 -2.27
C GLY A 97 23.19 1.86 -1.88
N GLN A 98 22.91 2.74 -2.86
CA GLN A 98 22.50 4.11 -2.57
C GLN A 98 21.13 4.12 -1.87
N ILE A 99 20.98 4.91 -0.82
CA ILE A 99 19.71 5.08 -0.10
C ILE A 99 19.26 6.52 -0.28
N LYS A 100 18.04 6.72 -0.79
CA LYS A 100 17.39 8.03 -0.83
C LYS A 100 16.14 7.98 0.03
N VAL A 101 16.08 8.82 1.06
CA VAL A 101 14.86 9.01 1.86
C VAL A 101 13.95 9.97 1.11
N ILE A 102 12.73 9.52 0.81
CA ILE A 102 11.71 10.31 0.13
C ILE A 102 10.74 10.92 1.15
N ARG A 103 10.44 10.18 2.22
CA ARG A 103 9.57 10.60 3.32
C ARG A 103 9.91 9.81 4.58
N GLU A 104 9.82 10.45 5.74
CA GLU A 104 9.89 9.80 7.06
C GLU A 104 8.50 9.37 7.56
#